data_AF-A0A377PXT1-F1
#
_entry.id   AF-A0A377PXT1-F1
#
_cell.length_a   1.000
_cell.length_b   1.000
_cell.length_c   1.000
_cell.angle_alpha   90.00
_cell.angle_beta   90.00
_cell.angle_gamma   90.00
#
_symmetry.space_group_name_H-M   'P 1'
#
loop_
_entity.id
_entity.type
_entity.pdbx_description
1 polymer ?
#
loop_
_entity_poly.entity_id
_entity_poly.type
_entity_poly.pdbx_seq_one_letter_code
_entity_poly.pdbx_strand_id
1 'polypeptide(L)'
;MLKAIKLIDLNLFIKESQIISERILDKAMKERKIFLAKKVQKSFDVPLEQAAKMLFYPNYAINVKLCLNAYKESNKVYLAKKPSFFKRLFRKFEKTRIVISQGKTSIDDKILDDTSLKEIWLIL
;
A
#
# COMPACT_ATOMS: atom_id res chain seq x y z
N MET A 1 -27.21 -1.33 -0.49
CA MET A 1 -26.41 -2.46 -1.03
C MET A 1 -25.08 -2.46 -0.29
N LEU A 2 -24.74 -3.53 0.43
CA LEU A 2 -23.42 -3.66 1.08
C LEU A 2 -22.37 -3.81 -0.02
N LYS A 3 -21.33 -2.97 -0.01
CA LYS A 3 -20.21 -3.12 -0.96
C LYS A 3 -19.30 -4.23 -0.44
N ALA A 4 -18.96 -5.18 -1.29
CA ALA A 4 -18.03 -6.26 -0.98
C ALA A 4 -16.84 -6.21 -1.93
N ILE A 5 -15.65 -6.46 -1.41
CA ILE A 5 -14.40 -6.52 -2.18
C ILE A 5 -13.64 -7.79 -1.79
N LYS A 6 -13.02 -8.47 -2.75
CA LYS A 6 -12.12 -9.58 -2.41
C LYS A 6 -10.81 -9.02 -1.88
N LEU A 7 -10.19 -9.72 -0.94
CA LEU A 7 -8.89 -9.28 -0.41
C LEU A 7 -7.79 -9.28 -1.49
N ILE A 8 -7.86 -10.18 -2.47
CA ILE A 8 -6.91 -10.16 -3.60
C ILE A 8 -7.01 -8.86 -4.41
N ASP A 9 -8.21 -8.36 -4.68
CA ASP A 9 -8.41 -7.15 -5.46
C ASP A 9 -7.91 -5.92 -4.70
N LEU A 10 -8.15 -5.89 -3.38
CA LEU A 10 -7.62 -4.85 -2.51
C LEU A 10 -6.08 -4.89 -2.42
N ASN A 11 -5.49 -6.09 -2.38
CA ASN A 11 -4.04 -6.27 -2.40
C ASN A 11 -3.43 -5.74 -3.72
N LEU A 12 -4.03 -6.08 -4.85
CA LEU A 12 -3.61 -5.57 -6.16
C LEU A 12 -3.71 -4.04 -6.23
N PHE A 13 -4.82 -3.46 -5.78
CA PHE A 13 -5.01 -2.02 -5.75
C PHE A 13 -3.93 -1.28 -4.94
N ILE A 14 -3.60 -1.80 -3.74
CA ILE A 14 -2.55 -1.22 -2.90
C ILE A 14 -1.18 -1.33 -3.58
N LYS A 15 -0.89 -2.46 -4.22
CA LYS A 15 0.36 -2.67 -4.97
C LYS A 15 0.48 -1.71 -6.16
N GLU A 16 -0.58 -1.55 -6.94
CA GLU A 16 -0.61 -0.60 -8.06
C GLU A 16 -0.41 0.85 -7.59
N SER A 17 -1.08 1.22 -6.49
CA SER A 17 -0.95 2.55 -5.88
C SER A 17 0.49 2.84 -5.43
N GLN A 18 1.19 1.83 -4.89
CA GLN A 18 2.61 1.93 -4.56
C GLN A 18 3.46 2.18 -5.80
N ILE A 19 3.31 1.37 -6.86
CA ILE A 19 4.08 1.51 -8.10
C ILE A 19 3.89 2.89 -8.74
N ILE A 20 2.65 3.39 -8.76
CA ILE A 20 2.33 4.71 -9.30
C ILE A 20 3.02 5.80 -8.46
N SER A 21 2.94 5.70 -7.14
CA SER A 21 3.56 6.68 -6.23
C SER A 21 5.07 6.72 -6.39
N GLU A 22 5.73 5.56 -6.49
CA GLU A 22 7.18 5.45 -6.69
C GLU A 22 7.60 6.09 -8.02
N ARG A 23 6.86 5.83 -9.11
CA ARG A 23 7.12 6.46 -10.42
C ARG A 23 6.99 7.98 -10.40
N ILE A 24 5.96 8.50 -9.73
CA ILE A 24 5.76 9.96 -9.60
C ILE A 24 6.92 10.58 -8.83
N LEU A 25 7.32 9.95 -7.74
CA LEU A 25 8.41 10.43 -6.90
C LEU A 25 9.75 10.41 -7.64
N ASP A 26 10.07 9.32 -8.35
CA ASP A 26 11.28 9.20 -9.16
C ASP A 26 11.35 10.29 -10.23
N LYS A 27 10.22 10.56 -10.91
CA LYS A 27 10.16 11.63 -11.91
C LYS A 27 10.45 13.00 -11.29
N ALA A 28 9.77 13.33 -10.19
CA ALA A 28 9.95 14.60 -9.49
C ALA A 28 11.39 14.79 -8.98
N MET A 29 11.99 13.73 -8.44
CA MET A 29 13.38 13.75 -7.97
C MET A 29 14.35 13.93 -9.13
N LYS A 30 14.16 13.25 -10.26
CA LYS A 30 15.02 13.39 -11.44
C LYS A 30 15.01 14.82 -11.99
N GLU A 31 13.83 15.43 -12.08
CA GLU A 31 13.68 16.84 -12.47
C GLU A 31 14.41 17.78 -11.51
N ARG A 32 14.26 17.55 -10.20
CA ARG A 32 14.96 18.32 -9.17
C ARG A 32 16.48 18.15 -9.23
N LYS A 33 16.97 16.93 -9.50
CA LYS A 33 18.41 16.67 -9.68
C LYS A 33 18.97 17.46 -10.86
N ILE A 34 18.28 17.43 -12.01
CA ILE A 34 18.71 18.19 -13.21
C ILE A 34 18.73 19.69 -12.92
N PHE A 35 17.70 20.20 -12.25
CA PHE A 35 17.64 21.61 -11.87
C PHE A 35 18.81 22.01 -10.95
N LEU A 36 19.10 21.21 -9.93
CA LEU A 36 20.21 21.45 -9.02
C LEU A 36 21.56 21.33 -9.74
N ALA A 37 21.73 20.35 -10.63
CA ALA A 37 22.97 20.16 -11.39
C ALA A 37 23.27 21.38 -12.26
N LYS A 38 22.25 21.97 -12.90
CA LYS A 38 22.38 23.22 -13.66
C LYS A 38 22.79 24.41 -12.78
N LYS A 39 22.33 24.46 -11.52
CA LYS A 39 22.76 25.51 -10.57
C LYS A 39 24.24 25.33 -10.19
N VAL A 40 24.65 24.11 -9.86
CA VAL A 40 26.05 23.79 -9.53
C VAL A 40 26.97 24.09 -10.71
N GLN A 41 26.61 23.67 -11.93
CA GLN A 41 27.35 24.00 -13.16
C GLN A 41 27.60 25.50 -13.27
N LYS A 42 26.57 26.34 -13.08
CA LYS A 42 26.70 27.81 -13.17
C LYS A 42 27.53 28.42 -12.06
N SER A 43 27.44 27.89 -10.83
CA SER A 43 28.14 28.45 -9.67
C SER A 43 29.62 28.07 -9.61
N PHE A 44 29.98 26.90 -10.13
CA PHE A 44 31.34 26.34 -10.03
C PHE A 44 32.07 26.23 -11.37
N ASP A 45 31.42 26.61 -12.47
CA ASP A 45 31.95 26.53 -13.84
C ASP A 45 32.51 25.13 -14.20
N VAL A 46 31.78 24.09 -13.80
CA VAL A 46 32.13 22.69 -14.08
C VAL A 46 31.18 22.06 -15.09
N PRO A 47 31.61 21.04 -15.86
CA PRO A 47 30.72 20.31 -16.76
C PRO A 47 29.49 19.75 -16.04
N LEU A 48 28.35 19.73 -16.73
CA LEU A 48 27.06 19.27 -16.15
C LEU A 48 27.15 17.85 -15.58
N GLU A 49 27.93 16.96 -16.20
CA GLU A 49 28.13 15.60 -15.72
C GLU A 49 28.84 15.57 -14.36
N GLN A 50 29.87 16.42 -14.18
CA GLN A 50 30.58 16.56 -12.91
C GLN A 50 29.67 17.20 -11.85
N ALA A 51 28.94 18.25 -12.20
CA ALA A 51 27.92 18.85 -11.33
C ALA A 51 26.85 17.84 -10.87
N ALA A 52 26.43 16.93 -11.75
CA ALA A 52 25.47 15.88 -11.42
C ALA A 52 26.05 14.79 -10.50
N LYS A 53 27.36 14.49 -10.61
CA LYS A 53 28.08 13.57 -9.72
C LYS A 53 28.28 14.15 -8.31
N MET A 54 28.41 15.48 -8.20
CA MET A 54 28.48 16.18 -6.92
C MET A 54 27.16 16.15 -6.14
N LEU A 55 26.03 15.80 -6.78
CA LEU A 55 24.72 15.75 -6.16
C LEU A 55 24.33 14.32 -5.78
N PHE A 56 23.96 14.13 -4.52
CA PHE A 56 23.37 12.89 -4.04
C PHE A 56 21.97 12.68 -4.61
N TYR A 57 21.67 11.47 -5.07
CA TYR A 57 20.37 11.06 -5.60
C TYR A 57 19.92 9.74 -4.95
N PRO A 58 19.16 9.78 -3.85
CA PRO A 58 18.66 8.58 -3.23
C PRO A 58 17.54 7.97 -4.07
N ASN A 59 17.54 6.64 -4.18
CA ASN A 59 16.36 5.88 -4.61
C ASN A 59 15.43 5.74 -3.41
N TYR A 60 14.15 6.08 -3.59
CA TYR A 60 13.15 5.97 -2.54
C TYR A 60 12.26 4.77 -2.79
N ALA A 61 12.07 3.94 -1.76
CA ALA A 61 11.05 2.91 -1.74
C ALA A 61 9.87 3.40 -0.91
N ILE A 62 8.65 3.36 -1.46
CA ILE A 62 7.45 3.80 -0.74
C ILE A 62 6.83 2.58 -0.08
N ASN A 63 6.63 2.63 1.23
CA ASN A 63 5.93 1.59 1.95
C ASN A 63 4.45 1.95 2.12
N VAL A 64 3.59 1.41 1.25
CA VAL A 64 2.13 1.56 1.39
C VAL A 64 1.59 0.39 2.21
N LYS A 65 0.97 0.72 3.35
CA LYS A 65 0.38 -0.25 4.28
C LYS A 65 -1.06 0.13 4.60
N LEU A 66 -1.98 -0.82 4.41
CA LEU A 66 -3.36 -0.73 4.89
C LEU A 66 -3.52 -1.63 6.11
N CYS A 67 -4.02 -1.06 7.21
CA CYS A 67 -4.39 -1.81 8.42
C CYS A 67 -5.87 -1.59 8.70
N LEU A 68 -6.63 -2.68 8.85
CA LEU A 68 -8.04 -2.59 9.20
C LEU A 68 -8.40 -3.66 10.23
N ASN A 69 -9.26 -3.28 11.18
CA ASN A 69 -9.86 -4.21 12.12
C ASN A 69 -11.18 -4.68 11.51
N ALA A 70 -11.31 -5.98 11.29
CA ALA A 70 -12.51 -6.61 10.75
C ALA A 70 -13.15 -7.56 11.76
N TYR A 71 -14.39 -7.93 11.48
CA TYR A 71 -15.16 -8.89 12.24
C TYR A 71 -15.40 -10.13 11.38
N LYS A 72 -14.91 -11.28 11.81
CA LYS A 72 -15.12 -12.54 11.11
C LYS A 72 -16.59 -12.97 11.22
N GLU A 73 -17.29 -13.00 10.10
CA GLU A 73 -18.68 -13.50 10.02
C GLU A 73 -18.71 -14.99 9.65
N SER A 74 -17.78 -15.44 8.82
CA SER A 74 -17.53 -16.84 8.50
C SER A 74 -16.06 -17.05 8.11
N ASN A 75 -15.63 -18.29 7.82
CA ASN A 75 -14.24 -18.59 7.45
C ASN A 75 -13.67 -17.71 6.32
N LYS A 76 -14.52 -17.28 5.38
CA LYS A 76 -14.13 -16.54 4.18
C LYS A 76 -14.78 -15.16 4.08
N VAL A 77 -15.53 -14.72 5.08
CA VAL A 77 -16.27 -13.45 5.04
C VAL A 77 -15.96 -12.63 6.28
N TYR A 78 -15.48 -11.42 6.05
CA TYR A 78 -15.11 -10.46 7.07
C TYR A 78 -15.90 -9.16 6.88
N LEU A 79 -16.31 -8.54 7.97
CA LEU A 79 -17.01 -7.27 7.99
C LEU A 79 -16.05 -6.16 8.45
N ALA A 80 -15.86 -5.13 7.63
CA ALA A 80 -15.07 -3.95 8.02
C ALA A 80 -15.77 -3.12 9.10
N LYS A 81 -17.12 -3.19 9.14
CA LYS A 81 -17.94 -2.51 10.14
C LYS A 81 -18.35 -3.44 11.27
N LYS A 82 -18.51 -2.85 12.45
CA LYS A 82 -19.04 -3.55 13.61
C LYS A 82 -20.44 -4.12 13.31
N PRO A 83 -20.68 -5.41 13.57
CA PRO A 83 -22.01 -6.00 13.41
C PRO A 83 -23.05 -5.31 14.32
N SER A 84 -24.30 -5.24 13.84
CA SER A 84 -25.40 -4.65 14.61
C SER A 84 -25.64 -5.40 15.93
N PHE A 85 -26.26 -4.71 16.90
CA PHE A 85 -26.60 -5.31 18.19
C PHE A 85 -27.39 -6.61 18.03
N PHE A 86 -28.43 -6.60 17.19
CA PHE A 86 -29.24 -7.79 16.91
C PHE A 86 -28.42 -8.95 16.34
N LYS A 87 -27.53 -8.71 15.36
CA LYS A 87 -26.65 -9.78 14.83
C LYS A 87 -25.77 -10.38 15.92
N ARG A 88 -25.29 -9.57 16.86
CA ARG A 88 -24.43 -9.99 17.97
C ARG A 88 -25.14 -10.81 19.04
N LEU A 89 -26.48 -10.69 19.16
CA LEU A 89 -27.26 -11.53 20.08
C LEU A 89 -27.29 -12.99 19.62
N PHE A 90 -27.32 -13.21 18.30
CA PHE A 90 -27.48 -14.54 17.72
C PHE A 90 -26.16 -15.16 17.22
N ARG A 91 -25.09 -14.36 17.07
CA ARG A 91 -23.77 -14.82 16.60
C ARG A 91 -22.62 -14.13 17.32
N LYS A 92 -21.60 -14.93 17.66
CA LYS A 92 -20.30 -14.41 18.10
C LYS A 92 -19.51 -13.98 16.86
N PHE A 93 -18.89 -12.80 16.93
CA PHE A 93 -18.01 -12.27 15.91
C PHE A 93 -16.62 -12.11 16.52
N GLU A 94 -15.64 -12.76 15.90
CA GLU A 94 -14.24 -12.63 16.26
C GLU A 94 -13.67 -11.35 15.63
N LYS A 95 -12.90 -10.59 16.40
CA LYS A 95 -12.18 -9.43 15.88
C LYS A 95 -10.84 -9.92 15.32
N THR A 96 -10.52 -9.42 14.14
CA THR A 96 -9.34 -9.83 13.40
C THR A 96 -8.68 -8.61 12.79
N ARG A 97 -7.35 -8.59 12.77
CA ARG A 97 -6.55 -7.55 12.12
C ARG A 97 -6.16 -8.01 10.73
N ILE A 98 -6.58 -7.27 9.71
CA ILE A 98 -6.14 -7.49 8.33
C ILE A 98 -5.09 -6.42 8.00
N VAL A 99 -3.94 -6.86 7.52
CA VAL A 99 -2.84 -5.99 7.10
C VAL A 99 -2.43 -6.33 5.67
N ILE A 100 -2.45 -5.33 4.80
CA ILE A 100 -2.01 -5.43 3.40
C ILE A 100 -0.82 -4.49 3.23
N SER A 101 0.32 -5.02 2.79
CA SER A 101 1.57 -4.28 2.66
C SER A 101 2.44 -4.93 1.58
N GLN A 102 2.90 -4.16 0.60
CA GLN A 102 3.90 -4.61 -0.37
C GLN A 102 3.55 -5.94 -1.07
N GLY A 103 2.29 -6.13 -1.45
CA GLY A 103 1.83 -7.37 -2.09
C GLY A 103 1.59 -8.54 -1.14
N LYS A 104 1.90 -8.40 0.15
CA LYS A 104 1.62 -9.40 1.18
C LYS A 104 0.37 -9.01 1.95
N THR A 105 -0.51 -9.98 2.15
CA THR A 105 -1.68 -9.82 3.01
C THR A 105 -1.57 -10.77 4.18
N SER A 106 -1.89 -10.27 5.38
CA SER A 106 -1.94 -11.08 6.60
C SER A 106 -3.22 -10.83 7.37
N ILE A 107 -3.66 -11.87 8.06
CA ILE A 107 -4.82 -11.88 8.95
C ILE A 107 -4.34 -12.38 10.30
N ASP A 108 -4.44 -11.56 11.34
CA ASP A 108 -3.91 -11.85 12.69
C ASP A 108 -2.45 -12.34 12.62
N ASP A 109 -1.63 -11.58 11.90
CA ASP A 109 -0.20 -11.81 11.64
C ASP A 109 0.13 -13.08 10.82
N LYS A 110 -0.88 -13.87 10.43
CA LYS A 110 -0.71 -15.00 9.50
C LYS A 110 -0.74 -14.52 8.06
N ILE A 111 0.39 -14.68 7.34
CA ILE A 111 0.50 -14.37 5.91
C ILE A 111 -0.34 -15.37 5.11
N LEU A 112 -1.08 -14.86 4.13
CA LEU A 112 -1.91 -15.65 3.22
C LEU A 112 -1.31 -15.68 1.82
N ASP A 113 -1.52 -16.78 1.11
CA ASP A 113 -1.19 -16.93 -0.30
C ASP A 113 -2.31 -16.37 -1.20
N ASP A 114 -1.99 -16.16 -2.47
CA ASP A 114 -2.94 -15.60 -3.45
C ASP A 114 -4.17 -16.49 -3.63
N THR A 115 -4.04 -17.81 -3.46
CA THR A 115 -5.15 -18.76 -3.54
C THR A 115 -6.16 -18.48 -2.43
N SER A 116 -5.71 -18.37 -1.17
CA SER A 116 -6.57 -18.04 -0.04
C SER A 116 -7.22 -16.66 -0.20
N LEU A 117 -6.45 -15.67 -0.68
CA LEU A 117 -6.95 -14.29 -0.84
C LEU A 117 -8.09 -14.16 -1.86
N LYS A 118 -8.11 -15.00 -2.90
CA LYS A 118 -9.18 -15.02 -3.92
C LYS A 118 -10.53 -15.46 -3.36
N GLU A 119 -10.52 -16.19 -2.26
CA GLU A 119 -11.70 -16.76 -1.63
C GLU A 119 -12.26 -15.87 -0.52
N ILE A 120 -11.47 -14.92 0.00
CA ILE A 120 -11.85 -14.09 1.13
C ILE A 120 -12.52 -12.79 0.67
N TRP A 121 -13.70 -12.54 1.23
CA TRP A 121 -14.50 -11.35 1.02
C TRP A 121 -14.44 -10.42 2.23
N LEU A 122 -14.25 -9.13 1.96
CA LEU A 122 -14.41 -8.03 2.90
C LEU A 122 -15.65 -7.23 2.55
N ILE A 123 -16.60 -7.17 3.47
CA ILE A 123 -17.83 -6.39 3.36
C ILE A 123 -17.61 -5.03 4.05
N LEU A 124 -17.81 -3.94 3.29
CA LEU A 124 -17.52 -2.55 3.68
C LEU A 124 -18.70 -1.82 4.32
#